data_AF-A0A497M0F5-F1
#
_entry.id   AF-A0A497M0F5-F1
#
_cell.length_a   1.000
_cell.length_b   1.000
_cell.length_c   1.000
_cell.angle_alpha   90.00
_cell.angle_beta   90.00
_cell.angle_gamma   90.00
#
_symmetry.space_group_name_H-M   'P 1'
#
loop_
_entity.id
_entity.type
_entity.pdbx_description
1 polymer ?
#
loop_
_entity_poly.entity_id
_entity_poly.type
_entity_poly.pdbx_seq_one_letter_code
_entity_poly.pdbx_strand_id
1 'polypeptide(L)'
;MEKVRAAQLQEIRKKLKGLAYIKVFKNSVMKFAVSECPERENIKELIPHLQGSNIFLFTNMNPFKLKIFLDKNKVRSFAKAGDIAPQDIVVPAGNTGMPPGPIISQLNAVGLPTRIESGSVWISKETVVARKGEVIDLNLAAVLSKLGIKAVELGLNLKAAYDDGLILSKEDLEIDLDKIRSDFEEAYRSAFTLSIEAAFPTRENISTLIQLAYLNAYRLSVNAAIFTPETLPEIIRKAYTEALYLNDLISKKSE
;
A
#
# COMPACT_ATOMS: atom_id res chain seq x y z
N MET A 1 7.95 20.41 -10.11
CA MET A 1 7.53 21.31 -9.02
C MET A 1 6.19 21.96 -9.39
N GLU A 2 5.21 21.17 -9.82
CA GLU A 2 3.88 21.72 -10.11
C GLU A 2 3.14 21.80 -8.76
N LYS A 3 2.67 22.99 -8.39
CA LYS A 3 1.75 23.28 -7.27
C LYS A 3 2.31 23.47 -5.84
N VAL A 4 3.61 23.32 -5.56
CA VAL A 4 4.15 23.57 -4.20
C VAL A 4 4.53 25.05 -3.99
N ARG A 5 3.92 25.71 -2.99
CA ARG A 5 4.19 27.11 -2.63
C ARG A 5 5.39 27.27 -1.69
N ALA A 6 5.95 28.48 -1.63
CA ALA A 6 7.08 28.79 -0.74
C ALA A 6 6.82 28.45 0.74
N ALA A 7 5.63 28.74 1.27
CA ALA A 7 5.26 28.42 2.65
C ALA A 7 5.29 26.91 2.94
N GLN A 8 4.77 26.11 2.01
CA GLN A 8 4.77 24.64 2.12
C GLN A 8 6.18 24.09 2.03
N LEU A 9 7.01 24.64 1.13
CA LEU A 9 8.42 24.24 1.04
C LEU A 9 9.19 24.57 2.33
N GLN A 10 8.87 25.69 2.99
CA GLN A 10 9.45 26.02 4.29
C GLN A 10 9.02 25.04 5.39
N GLU A 11 7.76 24.62 5.43
CA GLU A 11 7.30 23.58 6.36
C GLU A 11 8.02 22.25 6.12
N ILE A 12 8.13 21.82 4.86
CA ILE A 12 8.86 20.61 4.47
C ILE A 12 10.33 20.72 4.89
N ARG A 13 10.96 21.89 4.69
CA ARG A 13 12.35 22.14 5.11
C ARG A 13 12.52 22.09 6.63
N LYS A 14 11.53 22.54 7.41
CA LYS A 14 11.55 22.39 8.87
C LYS A 14 11.49 20.93 9.29
N LYS A 15 10.63 20.12 8.65
CA LYS A 15 10.51 18.68 8.92
C LYS A 15 11.77 17.88 8.54
N LEU A 16 12.46 18.30 7.47
CA LEU A 16 13.69 17.66 6.99
C LEU A 16 14.96 18.18 7.68
N LYS A 17 14.84 19.12 8.62
CA LYS A 17 15.99 19.70 9.32
C LYS A 17 16.75 18.62 10.09
N GLY A 18 18.04 18.48 9.80
CA GLY A 18 18.92 17.47 10.43
C GLY A 18 18.98 16.13 9.68
N LEU A 19 18.04 15.84 8.79
CA LEU A 19 18.01 14.60 8.00
C LEU A 19 18.44 14.83 6.55
N ALA A 20 17.97 15.91 5.93
CA ALA A 20 18.30 16.25 4.55
C ALA A 20 18.51 17.75 4.37
N TYR A 21 19.52 18.12 3.60
CA TYR A 21 19.78 19.48 3.17
C TYR A 21 19.07 19.76 1.86
N ILE A 22 18.06 20.64 1.91
CA ILE A 22 17.30 21.05 0.73
C ILE A 22 17.89 22.34 0.17
N LYS A 23 18.22 22.34 -1.12
CA LYS A 23 18.69 23.53 -1.83
C LYS A 23 18.10 23.60 -3.24
N VAL A 24 17.77 24.82 -3.66
CA VAL A 24 17.32 25.10 -5.01
C VAL A 24 18.49 25.68 -5.78
N PHE A 25 18.85 25.04 -6.89
CA PHE A 25 19.89 25.49 -7.80
C PHE A 25 19.33 25.62 -9.21
N LYS A 26 19.92 26.48 -10.03
CA LYS A 26 19.63 26.50 -11.48
C LYS A 26 20.14 25.20 -12.10
N ASN A 27 19.34 24.61 -13.00
CA ASN A 27 19.72 23.37 -13.67
C ASN A 27 21.09 23.48 -14.37
N SER A 28 21.40 24.62 -14.99
CA SER A 28 22.70 24.83 -15.66
C SER A 28 23.88 24.76 -14.69
N VAL A 29 23.73 25.30 -13.47
CA VAL A 29 24.77 25.24 -12.43
C VAL A 29 24.96 23.80 -11.95
N MET A 30 23.87 23.07 -11.76
CA MET A 30 23.96 21.67 -11.34
C MET A 30 24.59 20.80 -12.45
N LYS A 31 24.24 21.01 -13.71
CA LYS A 31 24.85 20.30 -14.85
C LYS A 31 26.36 20.52 -14.90
N PHE A 32 26.80 21.76 -14.71
CA PHE A 32 28.22 22.10 -14.64
C PHE A 32 28.91 21.45 -13.43
N ALA A 33 28.30 21.52 -12.24
CA ALA A 33 28.86 20.89 -11.04
C ALA A 33 28.99 19.36 -11.19
N VAL A 34 28.02 18.72 -11.83
CA VAL A 34 28.03 17.27 -12.12
C VAL A 34 29.12 16.90 -13.13
N SER A 35 29.37 17.74 -14.15
CA SER A 35 30.43 17.47 -15.13
C SER A 35 31.84 17.65 -14.55
N GLU A 36 32.00 18.59 -13.62
CA GLU A 36 33.27 18.93 -12.97
C GLU A 36 33.57 18.10 -11.71
N CYS A 37 32.73 17.11 -11.36
CA CYS A 37 32.97 16.20 -10.24
C CYS A 37 33.48 14.83 -10.72
N PRO A 38 34.81 14.65 -10.89
CA PRO A 38 35.38 13.36 -11.30
C PRO A 38 35.39 12.32 -10.18
N GLU A 39 35.23 12.73 -8.92
CA GLU A 39 35.30 11.86 -7.74
C GLU A 39 34.12 10.88 -7.62
N ARG A 40 33.02 11.12 -8.35
CA ARG A 40 31.77 10.36 -8.24
C ARG A 40 31.50 9.59 -9.52
N GLU A 41 31.51 8.27 -9.41
CA GLU A 41 31.22 7.37 -10.53
C GLU A 41 29.81 7.61 -11.08
N ASN A 42 29.65 7.53 -12.41
CA ASN A 42 28.40 7.61 -13.17
C ASN A 42 27.48 8.82 -12.92
N ILE A 43 27.94 9.87 -12.23
CA ILE A 43 27.11 11.02 -11.90
C ILE A 43 26.58 11.79 -13.13
N LYS A 44 27.26 11.65 -14.28
CA LYS A 44 26.87 12.29 -15.55
C LYS A 44 25.53 11.78 -16.08
N GLU A 45 25.13 10.57 -15.74
CA GLU A 45 23.84 10.00 -16.12
C GLU A 45 22.65 10.72 -15.44
N LEU A 46 22.90 11.57 -14.43
CA LEU A 46 21.86 12.38 -13.79
C LEU A 46 21.41 13.55 -14.66
N ILE A 47 22.25 14.02 -15.59
CA ILE A 47 22.03 15.18 -16.47
C ILE A 47 20.67 15.15 -17.21
N PRO A 48 20.22 14.04 -17.83
CA PRO A 48 18.90 13.96 -18.47
C PRO A 48 17.74 14.26 -17.51
N HIS A 49 17.86 13.90 -16.23
CA HIS A 49 16.81 14.13 -15.23
C HIS A 49 16.78 15.58 -14.71
N LEU A 50 17.80 16.40 -15.00
CA LEU A 50 17.92 17.80 -14.60
C LEU A 50 17.10 18.77 -15.48
N GLN A 51 15.86 18.41 -15.81
CA GLN A 51 14.95 19.21 -16.63
C GLN A 51 13.72 19.70 -15.84
N GLY A 52 13.25 20.90 -16.19
CA GLY A 52 12.14 21.58 -15.51
C GLY A 52 12.48 22.11 -14.11
N SER A 53 11.45 22.39 -13.32
CA SER A 53 11.61 22.93 -11.96
C SER A 53 12.01 21.84 -10.97
N ASN A 54 13.25 21.90 -10.49
CA ASN A 54 13.90 20.90 -9.63
C ASN A 54 14.30 21.48 -8.27
N ILE A 55 14.34 20.60 -7.27
CA ILE A 55 14.89 20.85 -5.94
C ILE A 55 15.90 19.75 -5.67
N PHE A 56 17.06 20.11 -5.14
CA PHE A 56 18.10 19.17 -4.79
C PHE A 56 18.04 18.87 -3.30
N LEU A 57 18.02 17.58 -2.97
CA LEU A 57 18.05 17.09 -1.61
C LEU A 57 19.35 16.32 -1.44
N PHE A 58 20.15 16.71 -0.45
CA PHE A 58 21.38 16.04 -0.08
C PHE A 58 21.19 15.40 1.28
N THR A 59 21.41 14.09 1.37
CA THR A 59 21.28 13.33 2.61
C THR A 59 22.26 12.17 2.58
N ASN A 60 22.64 11.68 3.75
CA ASN A 60 23.40 10.44 3.91
C ASN A 60 22.46 9.24 4.10
N MET A 61 21.14 9.44 4.00
CA MET A 61 20.15 8.38 4.10
C MET A 61 19.98 7.66 2.77
N ASN A 62 19.66 6.37 2.87
CA ASN A 62 19.30 5.57 1.70
C ASN A 62 18.10 6.19 0.93
N PRO A 63 18.13 6.22 -0.41
CA PRO A 63 17.10 6.81 -1.26
C PRO A 63 15.68 6.27 -1.02
N PHE A 64 15.53 4.97 -0.78
CA PHE A 64 14.23 4.35 -0.52
C PHE A 64 13.65 4.81 0.82
N LYS A 65 14.50 4.90 1.85
CA LYS A 65 14.08 5.46 3.15
C LYS A 65 13.68 6.93 3.01
N LEU A 66 14.41 7.70 2.21
CA LEU A 66 14.06 9.09 1.94
C LEU A 66 12.71 9.19 1.21
N LYS A 67 12.45 8.35 0.22
CA LYS A 67 11.18 8.29 -0.51
C LYS A 67 10.01 7.98 0.43
N ILE A 68 10.12 6.94 1.24
CA ILE A 68 9.12 6.57 2.25
C ILE A 68 8.92 7.74 3.24
N PHE A 69 9.99 8.40 3.66
CA PHE A 69 9.91 9.54 4.56
C PHE A 69 9.16 10.72 3.92
N LEU A 70 9.46 11.05 2.66
CA LEU A 70 8.79 12.11 1.91
C LEU A 70 7.31 11.80 1.68
N ASP A 71 6.97 10.54 1.41
CA ASP A 71 5.58 10.12 1.22
C ASP A 71 4.77 10.19 2.51
N LYS A 72 5.36 9.83 3.65
CA LYS A 72 4.73 10.00 4.98
C LYS A 72 4.59 11.46 5.40
N ASN A 73 5.47 12.34 4.93
CA ASN A 73 5.54 13.73 5.36
C ASN A 73 4.91 14.74 4.38
N LYS A 74 3.97 14.29 3.54
CA LYS A 74 3.18 15.18 2.68
C LYS A 74 2.43 16.22 3.52
N VAL A 75 2.35 17.44 2.99
CA VAL A 75 1.67 18.55 3.65
C VAL A 75 0.26 18.65 3.09
N ARG A 76 -0.74 18.62 3.97
CA ARG A 76 -2.13 18.81 3.58
C ARG A 76 -2.40 20.28 3.24
N SER A 77 -3.10 20.50 2.14
CA SER A 77 -3.48 21.80 1.58
C SER A 77 -4.96 21.83 1.28
N PHE A 78 -5.50 23.04 1.18
CA PHE A 78 -6.83 23.26 0.62
C PHE A 78 -6.86 22.84 -0.85
N ALA A 79 -7.96 22.19 -1.23
CA ALA A 79 -8.24 21.81 -2.60
C ALA A 79 -8.51 23.03 -3.47
N LYS A 80 -8.12 22.98 -4.74
CA LYS A 80 -8.51 23.97 -5.75
C LYS A 80 -9.37 23.33 -6.83
N ALA A 81 -10.07 24.19 -7.56
CA ALA A 81 -10.78 23.78 -8.77
C ALA A 81 -9.81 23.12 -9.75
N GLY A 82 -10.18 21.95 -10.26
CA GLY A 82 -9.37 21.19 -11.21
C GLY A 82 -8.25 20.35 -10.56
N ASP A 83 -8.14 20.31 -9.23
CA ASP A 83 -7.30 19.31 -8.56
C ASP A 83 -7.95 17.93 -8.60
N ILE A 84 -7.13 16.88 -8.71
CA ILE A 84 -7.59 15.49 -8.64
C ILE A 84 -7.52 15.04 -7.19
N ALA A 85 -8.60 14.45 -6.67
CA ALA A 85 -8.65 13.94 -5.31
C ALA A 85 -7.67 12.74 -5.15
N PRO A 86 -6.62 12.84 -4.30
CA PRO A 86 -5.65 11.76 -4.11
C PRO A 86 -6.22 10.59 -3.28
N GLN A 87 -7.24 10.88 -2.49
CA GLN A 87 -7.99 9.96 -1.62
C GLN A 87 -9.45 10.43 -1.56
N ASP A 88 -10.32 9.58 -1.03
CA ASP A 88 -11.73 9.94 -0.81
C ASP A 88 -11.82 11.13 0.16
N ILE A 89 -12.49 12.20 -0.29
CA ILE A 89 -12.67 13.41 0.50
C ILE A 89 -13.96 13.23 1.30
N VAL A 90 -13.80 13.02 2.60
CA VAL A 90 -14.91 12.83 3.53
C VAL A 90 -15.08 14.07 4.40
N VAL A 91 -16.31 14.55 4.50
CA VAL A 91 -16.68 15.67 5.38
C VAL A 91 -17.42 15.08 6.59
N PRO A 92 -16.89 15.24 7.81
CA PRO A 92 -17.51 14.69 9.01
C PRO A 92 -18.80 15.44 9.37
N ALA A 93 -19.72 14.75 10.05
CA ALA A 93 -20.88 15.38 10.66
C ALA A 93 -20.44 16.29 11.83
N GLY A 94 -21.04 17.48 11.95
CA GLY A 94 -20.67 18.41 13.00
C GLY A 94 -21.09 19.85 12.75
N ASN A 95 -20.86 20.68 13.77
CA ASN A 95 -21.12 22.11 13.69
C ASN A 95 -20.08 22.80 12.79
N THR A 96 -20.54 23.57 11.82
CA THR A 96 -19.63 24.38 10.99
C THR A 96 -19.27 25.71 11.65
N GLY A 97 -20.03 26.14 12.67
CA GLY A 97 -19.84 27.44 13.34
C GLY A 97 -20.20 28.64 12.48
N MET A 98 -20.78 28.41 11.29
CA MET A 98 -21.15 29.47 10.34
C MET A 98 -22.60 29.91 10.54
N PRO A 99 -22.91 31.20 10.38
CA PRO A 99 -24.28 31.70 10.48
C PRO A 99 -25.14 31.19 9.30
N PRO A 100 -26.45 30.97 9.51
CA PRO A 100 -27.37 30.57 8.46
C PRO A 100 -27.46 31.68 7.40
N GLY A 101 -27.28 31.31 6.14
CA GLY A 101 -27.21 32.25 5.03
C GLY A 101 -26.97 31.54 3.69
N PRO A 102 -26.38 32.20 2.67
CA PRO A 102 -26.14 31.61 1.34
C PRO A 102 -25.16 30.43 1.36
N ILE A 103 -24.54 30.14 2.51
CA ILE A 103 -23.69 28.97 2.71
C ILE A 103 -24.52 27.67 2.68
N ILE A 104 -25.79 27.71 3.07
CA ILE A 104 -26.68 26.53 3.06
C ILE A 104 -26.90 26.03 1.63
N SER A 105 -27.15 26.95 0.69
CA SER A 105 -27.32 26.59 -0.72
C SER A 105 -26.01 26.07 -1.33
N GLN A 106 -24.86 26.63 -0.94
CA GLN A 106 -23.55 26.16 -1.38
C GLN A 106 -23.21 24.75 -0.86
N LEU A 107 -23.54 24.44 0.40
CA LEU A 107 -23.32 23.12 0.98
C LEU A 107 -24.24 22.06 0.35
N ASN A 108 -25.52 22.39 0.17
CA ASN A 108 -26.48 21.50 -0.50
C ASN A 108 -26.12 21.27 -1.98
N ALA A 109 -25.60 22.29 -2.69
CA ALA A 109 -25.15 22.15 -4.09
C ALA A 109 -24.00 21.15 -4.26
N VAL A 110 -23.22 20.92 -3.20
CA VAL A 110 -22.10 19.96 -3.15
C VAL A 110 -22.57 18.60 -2.59
N GLY A 111 -23.86 18.43 -2.33
CA GLY A 111 -24.45 17.18 -1.84
C GLY A 111 -24.29 16.95 -0.34
N LEU A 112 -23.92 17.98 0.44
CA LEU A 112 -23.82 17.90 1.90
C LEU A 112 -25.17 18.22 2.56
N PRO A 113 -25.80 17.28 3.28
CA PRO A 113 -27.07 17.53 3.95
C PRO A 113 -26.87 18.36 5.22
N THR A 114 -27.39 19.58 5.22
CA THR A 114 -27.25 20.53 6.35
C THR A 114 -28.56 20.73 7.12
N ARG A 115 -28.46 20.99 8.43
CA ARG A 115 -29.55 21.41 9.31
C ARG A 115 -29.15 22.69 10.05
N ILE A 116 -30.11 23.50 10.45
CA ILE A 116 -29.86 24.67 11.31
C ILE A 116 -30.11 24.24 12.76
N GLU A 117 -29.09 24.36 13.60
CA GLU A 117 -29.19 24.09 15.04
C GLU A 117 -28.51 25.23 15.82
N SER A 118 -29.18 25.75 16.86
CA SER A 118 -28.67 26.80 17.75
C SER A 118 -28.08 28.02 17.03
N GLY A 119 -28.70 28.45 15.92
CA GLY A 119 -28.26 29.62 15.15
C GLY A 119 -27.02 29.41 14.28
N SER A 120 -26.58 28.16 14.08
CA SER A 120 -25.47 27.81 13.18
C SER A 120 -25.82 26.66 12.24
N VAL A 121 -25.10 26.55 11.12
CA VAL A 121 -25.27 25.48 10.13
C VAL A 121 -24.53 24.21 10.60
N TRP A 122 -25.26 23.11 10.67
CA TRP A 122 -24.78 21.80 11.09
C TRP A 122 -24.80 20.81 9.93
N ILE A 123 -23.78 19.96 9.81
CA ILE A 123 -23.72 18.87 8.82
C ILE A 123 -24.34 17.62 9.43
N SER A 124 -25.42 17.13 8.82
CA SER A 124 -26.30 16.10 9.42
C SER A 124 -25.67 14.71 9.44
N LYS A 125 -24.94 14.35 8.38
CA LYS A 125 -24.27 13.05 8.25
C LYS A 125 -22.92 13.20 7.57
N GLU A 126 -22.00 12.32 7.94
CA GLU A 126 -20.74 12.16 7.24
C GLU A 126 -21.01 11.74 5.79
N THR A 127 -20.44 12.47 4.84
CA THR A 127 -20.70 12.26 3.41
C THR A 127 -19.39 12.37 2.62
N VAL A 128 -19.19 11.43 1.69
CA VAL A 128 -18.08 11.48 0.73
C VAL A 128 -18.46 12.43 -0.39
N VAL A 129 -17.73 13.53 -0.51
CA VAL A 129 -18.00 14.60 -1.50
C VAL A 129 -17.24 14.44 -2.80
N ALA A 130 -16.12 13.70 -2.79
CA ALA A 130 -15.39 13.29 -3.98
C ALA A 130 -14.65 11.98 -3.71
N ARG A 131 -14.67 11.06 -4.67
CA ARG A 131 -13.89 9.82 -4.62
C ARG A 131 -12.48 10.02 -5.15
N LYS A 132 -11.58 9.11 -4.80
CA LYS A 132 -10.22 9.06 -5.33
C LYS A 132 -10.23 9.08 -6.86
N GLY A 133 -9.50 10.02 -7.44
CA GLY A 133 -9.38 10.20 -8.89
C GLY A 133 -10.40 11.16 -9.51
N GLU A 134 -11.39 11.63 -8.76
CA GLU A 134 -12.36 12.61 -9.27
C GLU A 134 -11.77 14.03 -9.28
N VAL A 135 -12.21 14.82 -10.27
CA VAL A 135 -11.82 16.23 -10.40
C VAL A 135 -12.67 17.07 -9.47
N ILE A 136 -12.01 17.89 -8.66
CA ILE A 136 -12.67 18.75 -7.68
C ILE A 136 -13.25 19.97 -8.41
N ASP A 137 -14.57 20.13 -8.33
CA ASP A 137 -15.28 21.28 -8.87
C ASP A 137 -15.00 22.57 -8.08
N LEU A 138 -15.20 23.73 -8.71
CA LEU A 138 -14.97 25.05 -8.11
C LEU A 138 -15.81 25.26 -6.84
N ASN A 139 -17.08 24.84 -6.87
CA ASN A 139 -18.00 24.96 -5.75
C ASN A 139 -17.55 24.07 -4.57
N LEU A 140 -17.14 22.84 -4.87
CA LEU A 140 -16.61 21.90 -3.87
C LEU A 140 -15.32 22.44 -3.22
N ALA A 141 -14.38 22.94 -4.01
CA ALA A 141 -13.14 23.52 -3.50
C ALA A 141 -13.38 24.74 -2.58
N ALA A 142 -14.33 25.61 -2.96
CA ALA A 142 -14.71 26.77 -2.15
C ALA A 142 -15.33 26.35 -0.81
N VAL A 143 -16.22 25.34 -0.83
CA VAL A 143 -16.85 24.78 0.37
C VAL A 143 -15.81 24.14 1.29
N LEU A 144 -14.91 23.29 0.77
CA LEU A 144 -13.85 22.66 1.56
C LEU A 144 -12.91 23.67 2.21
N SER A 145 -12.58 24.74 1.47
CA SER A 145 -11.76 25.84 1.99
C SER A 145 -12.46 26.59 3.13
N LYS A 146 -13.77 26.85 3.00
CA LYS A 146 -14.58 27.47 4.06
C LYS A 146 -14.68 26.58 5.29
N LEU A 147 -14.92 25.27 5.11
CA LEU A 147 -15.00 24.29 6.20
C LEU A 147 -13.65 24.03 6.88
N GLY A 148 -12.55 24.58 6.37
CA GLY A 148 -11.21 24.36 6.94
C GLY A 148 -10.63 22.98 6.64
N ILE A 149 -11.24 22.21 5.73
CA ILE A 149 -10.83 20.84 5.43
C ILE A 149 -9.71 20.85 4.39
N LYS A 150 -8.53 20.36 4.78
CA LYS A 150 -7.36 20.23 3.92
C LYS A 150 -7.35 18.86 3.24
N ALA A 151 -7.96 18.79 2.06
CA ALA A 151 -8.23 17.53 1.37
C ALA A 151 -7.15 17.09 0.36
N VAL A 152 -6.21 17.97 -0.02
CA VAL A 152 -5.18 17.66 -1.02
C VAL A 152 -3.83 17.51 -0.35
N GLU A 153 -3.14 16.42 -0.63
CA GLU A 153 -1.77 16.21 -0.19
C GLU A 153 -0.78 16.79 -1.21
N LEU A 154 0.03 17.75 -0.76
CA LEU A 154 1.12 18.30 -1.55
C LEU A 154 2.44 17.76 -0.99
N GLY A 155 3.18 17.07 -1.84
CA GLY A 155 4.45 16.45 -1.52
C GLY A 155 5.54 16.79 -2.53
N LEU A 156 6.78 16.52 -2.15
CA LEU A 156 7.88 16.48 -3.10
C LEU A 156 7.89 15.10 -3.76
N ASN A 157 7.72 15.06 -5.07
CA ASN A 157 7.91 13.84 -5.84
C ASN A 157 9.38 13.72 -6.23
N LEU A 158 9.99 12.60 -5.82
CA LEU A 158 11.38 12.28 -6.15
C LEU A 158 11.45 11.82 -7.61
N LYS A 159 12.28 12.48 -8.43
CA LYS A 159 12.42 12.18 -9.86
C LYS A 159 13.51 11.15 -10.14
N ALA A 160 14.65 11.34 -9.48
CA ALA A 160 15.80 10.46 -9.55
C ALA A 160 16.62 10.63 -8.28
N ALA A 161 17.27 9.57 -7.83
CA ALA A 161 18.24 9.58 -6.74
C ALA A 161 19.58 9.06 -7.26
N TYR A 162 20.66 9.62 -6.72
CA TYR A 162 22.01 9.12 -6.94
C TYR A 162 22.52 8.55 -5.61
N ASP A 163 23.00 7.31 -5.63
CA ASP A 163 23.53 6.61 -4.46
C ASP A 163 24.76 5.79 -4.89
N ASP A 164 25.96 6.20 -4.45
CA ASP A 164 27.26 5.54 -4.71
C ASP A 164 27.42 4.92 -6.12
N GLY A 165 27.19 5.73 -7.16
CA GLY A 165 27.38 5.33 -8.57
C GLY A 165 26.13 4.74 -9.24
N LEU A 166 25.06 4.47 -8.48
CA LEU A 166 23.77 4.05 -9.00
C LEU A 166 22.82 5.23 -9.14
N ILE A 167 22.15 5.30 -10.29
CA ILE A 167 21.04 6.22 -10.51
C ILE A 167 19.75 5.45 -10.46
N LEU A 168 18.94 5.79 -9.48
CA LEU A 168 17.61 5.22 -9.31
C LEU A 168 16.60 6.18 -9.90
N SER A 169 15.85 5.72 -10.88
CA SER A 169 14.75 6.47 -11.46
C SER A 169 13.54 6.47 -10.52
N LYS A 170 12.53 7.28 -10.84
CA LYS A 170 11.28 7.32 -10.06
C LYS A 170 10.64 5.93 -9.94
N GLU A 171 10.65 5.16 -11.02
CA GLU A 171 10.04 3.83 -11.11
C GLU A 171 10.77 2.84 -10.19
N ASP A 172 12.10 2.89 -10.17
CA ASP A 172 12.91 2.03 -9.31
C ASP A 172 12.67 2.32 -7.83
N LEU A 173 12.40 3.58 -7.48
CA LEU A 173 12.17 4.05 -6.11
C LEU A 173 10.75 3.79 -5.60
N GLU A 174 9.79 3.53 -6.48
CA GLU A 174 8.42 3.17 -6.11
C GLU A 174 8.36 1.68 -5.74
N ILE A 175 8.81 1.38 -4.52
CA ILE A 175 8.76 0.03 -3.96
C ILE A 175 7.42 -0.18 -3.23
N ASP A 176 6.72 -1.24 -3.64
CA ASP A 176 5.62 -1.82 -2.86
C ASP A 176 6.16 -2.89 -1.91
N LEU A 177 6.26 -2.54 -0.62
CA LEU A 177 6.76 -3.43 0.42
C LEU A 177 5.84 -4.63 0.66
N ASP A 178 4.53 -4.45 0.46
CA ASP A 178 3.55 -5.51 0.69
C ASP A 178 3.63 -6.55 -0.43
N LYS A 179 3.80 -6.10 -1.67
CA LYS A 179 4.03 -6.98 -2.82
C LYS A 179 5.32 -7.79 -2.66
N ILE A 180 6.44 -7.15 -2.35
CA ILE A 180 7.72 -7.85 -2.17
C ILE A 180 7.59 -8.92 -1.08
N ARG A 181 6.94 -8.58 0.04
CA ARG A 181 6.70 -9.55 1.10
C ARG A 181 5.89 -10.75 0.61
N SER A 182 4.81 -10.50 -0.12
CA SER A 182 3.98 -11.56 -0.71
C SER A 182 4.79 -12.45 -1.64
N ASP A 183 5.60 -11.86 -2.51
CA ASP A 183 6.44 -12.59 -3.47
C ASP A 183 7.46 -13.49 -2.75
N PHE A 184 8.06 -13.01 -1.65
CA PHE A 184 8.96 -13.82 -0.81
C PHE A 184 8.25 -14.97 -0.10
N GLU A 185 7.05 -14.73 0.45
CA GLU A 185 6.24 -15.77 1.09
C GLU A 185 5.83 -16.85 0.08
N GLU A 186 5.48 -16.47 -1.15
CA GLU A 186 5.15 -17.38 -2.23
C GLU A 186 6.35 -18.18 -2.72
N ALA A 187 7.50 -17.54 -2.90
CA ALA A 187 8.75 -18.20 -3.27
C ALA A 187 9.17 -19.24 -2.22
N TYR A 188 9.07 -18.89 -0.93
CA TYR A 188 9.34 -19.82 0.16
C TYR A 188 8.38 -21.02 0.15
N ARG A 189 7.07 -20.79 0.02
CA ARG A 189 6.07 -21.87 -0.05
C ARG A 189 6.32 -22.80 -1.22
N SER A 190 6.65 -22.24 -2.38
CA SER A 190 6.94 -22.98 -3.61
C SER A 190 8.19 -23.85 -3.43
N ALA A 191 9.28 -23.29 -2.91
CA ALA A 191 10.51 -24.03 -2.62
C ALA A 191 10.29 -25.12 -1.56
N PHE A 192 9.53 -24.82 -0.50
CA PHE A 192 9.21 -25.78 0.55
C PHE A 192 8.38 -26.94 0.01
N THR A 193 7.35 -26.66 -0.79
CA THR A 193 6.51 -27.68 -1.42
C THR A 193 7.33 -28.57 -2.35
N LEU A 194 8.18 -27.96 -3.19
CA LEU A 194 9.09 -28.69 -4.07
C LEU A 194 10.02 -29.61 -3.28
N SER A 195 10.57 -29.14 -2.14
CA SER A 195 11.45 -29.94 -1.30
C SER A 195 10.76 -31.17 -0.71
N ILE A 196 9.48 -31.04 -0.34
CA ILE A 196 8.67 -32.14 0.19
C ILE A 196 8.38 -33.16 -0.90
N GLU A 197 7.91 -32.70 -2.07
CA GLU A 197 7.56 -33.58 -3.19
C GLU A 197 8.78 -34.30 -3.77
N ALA A 198 9.93 -33.62 -3.83
CA ALA A 198 11.20 -34.24 -4.22
C ALA A 198 11.77 -35.17 -3.15
N ALA A 199 11.15 -35.28 -1.97
CA ALA A 199 11.64 -36.00 -0.79
C ALA A 199 13.07 -35.60 -0.39
N PHE A 200 13.43 -34.34 -0.61
CA PHE A 200 14.76 -33.82 -0.28
C PHE A 200 14.80 -33.33 1.18
N PRO A 201 15.55 -33.98 2.07
CA PRO A 201 15.54 -33.66 3.49
C PRO A 201 16.31 -32.37 3.80
N THR A 202 15.59 -31.36 4.28
CA THR A 202 16.13 -30.13 4.87
C THR A 202 15.82 -30.08 6.36
N ARG A 203 16.49 -29.17 7.08
CA ARG A 203 16.27 -28.99 8.52
C ARG A 203 14.83 -28.57 8.82
N GLU A 204 14.20 -27.77 7.97
CA GLU A 204 12.83 -27.31 8.18
C GLU A 204 11.78 -28.38 7.83
N ASN A 205 12.05 -29.28 6.88
CA ASN A 205 11.03 -30.20 6.34
C ASN A 205 11.14 -31.65 6.85
N ILE A 206 12.23 -32.06 7.51
CA ILE A 206 12.49 -33.47 7.85
C ILE A 206 11.40 -34.08 8.74
N SER A 207 10.90 -33.33 9.72
CA SER A 207 9.82 -33.78 10.61
C SER A 207 8.53 -34.03 9.84
N THR A 208 8.19 -33.13 8.92
CA THR A 208 7.04 -33.24 8.03
C THR A 208 7.18 -34.40 7.06
N LEU A 209 8.37 -34.61 6.48
CA LEU A 209 8.65 -35.74 5.59
C LEU A 209 8.45 -37.09 6.29
N ILE A 210 8.95 -37.24 7.51
CA ILE A 210 8.77 -38.48 8.29
C ILE A 210 7.29 -38.72 8.59
N GLN A 211 6.56 -37.68 8.99
CA GLN A 211 5.12 -37.79 9.23
C GLN A 211 4.34 -38.16 7.97
N LEU A 212 4.65 -37.54 6.84
CA LEU A 212 4.04 -37.84 5.54
C LEU A 212 4.35 -39.28 5.10
N ALA A 213 5.60 -39.72 5.25
CA ALA A 213 6.00 -41.09 4.94
C ALA A 213 5.22 -42.11 5.78
N TYR A 214 5.11 -41.88 7.09
CA TYR A 214 4.31 -42.72 7.98
C TYR A 214 2.84 -42.72 7.59
N LEU A 215 2.22 -41.56 7.35
CA LEU A 215 0.82 -41.45 6.97
C LEU A 215 0.53 -42.14 5.63
N ASN A 216 1.42 -42.01 4.65
CA ASN A 216 1.28 -42.65 3.35
C ASN A 216 1.41 -44.18 3.48
N ALA A 217 2.38 -44.67 4.26
CA ALA A 217 2.53 -46.10 4.54
C ALA A 217 1.31 -46.66 5.30
N TYR A 218 0.83 -45.94 6.31
CA TYR A 218 -0.34 -46.32 7.09
C TYR A 218 -1.60 -46.39 6.22
N ARG A 219 -1.85 -45.37 5.40
CA ARG A 219 -2.96 -45.35 4.43
C ARG A 219 -2.88 -46.50 3.44
N LEU A 220 -1.70 -46.77 2.90
CA LEU A 220 -1.47 -47.90 2.01
C LEU A 220 -1.78 -49.22 2.72
N SER A 221 -1.30 -49.41 3.94
CA SER A 221 -1.51 -50.62 4.73
C SER A 221 -3.00 -50.88 5.01
N VAL A 222 -3.76 -49.85 5.38
CA VAL A 222 -5.21 -49.98 5.63
C VAL A 222 -5.96 -50.33 4.33
N ASN A 223 -5.59 -49.70 3.21
CA ASN A 223 -6.25 -49.95 1.92
C ASN A 223 -5.89 -51.30 1.31
N ALA A 224 -4.66 -51.77 1.52
CA ALA A 224 -4.21 -53.09 1.09
C ALA A 224 -4.62 -54.22 2.05
N ALA A 225 -5.38 -53.90 3.12
CA ALA A 225 -5.81 -54.84 4.15
C ALA A 225 -4.66 -55.62 4.81
N ILE A 226 -3.51 -54.97 5.01
CA ILE A 226 -2.37 -55.56 5.70
C ILE A 226 -2.62 -55.47 7.21
N PHE A 227 -2.68 -56.63 7.85
CA PHE A 227 -2.99 -56.75 9.28
C PHE A 227 -1.73 -56.51 10.13
N THR A 228 -1.70 -55.38 10.81
CA THR A 228 -0.74 -55.06 11.87
C THR A 228 -1.50 -54.65 13.13
N PRO A 229 -0.91 -54.75 14.34
CA PRO A 229 -1.58 -54.35 15.58
C PRO A 229 -2.12 -52.91 15.54
N GLU A 230 -1.45 -52.02 14.80
CA GLU A 230 -1.77 -50.61 14.66
C GLU A 230 -2.91 -50.38 13.66
N THR A 231 -2.95 -51.12 12.54
CA THR A 231 -3.94 -50.93 11.47
C THR A 231 -5.22 -51.73 11.67
N LEU A 232 -5.19 -52.79 12.50
CA LEU A 232 -6.30 -53.71 12.70
C LEU A 232 -7.61 -53.04 13.15
N PRO A 233 -7.60 -52.11 14.14
CA PRO A 233 -8.84 -51.43 14.55
C PRO A 233 -9.48 -50.64 13.41
N GLU A 234 -8.67 -49.97 12.59
CA GLU A 234 -9.14 -49.18 11.45
C GLU A 234 -9.68 -50.04 10.32
N ILE A 235 -9.03 -51.15 10.01
CA ILE A 235 -9.51 -52.11 8.99
C ILE A 235 -10.87 -52.69 9.40
N ILE A 236 -11.03 -53.10 10.66
CA ILE A 236 -12.30 -53.62 11.17
C ILE A 236 -13.39 -52.54 11.12
N ARG A 237 -13.07 -51.32 11.54
CA ARG A 237 -14.00 -50.18 11.49
C ARG A 237 -14.46 -49.87 10.06
N LYS A 238 -13.51 -49.87 9.11
CA LYS A 238 -13.81 -49.66 7.68
C LYS A 238 -14.73 -50.76 7.15
N ALA A 239 -14.39 -52.03 7.37
CA ALA A 239 -15.18 -53.17 6.93
C ALA A 239 -16.60 -53.18 7.54
N TYR A 240 -16.72 -52.83 8.82
CA TYR A 240 -18.02 -52.71 9.49
C TYR A 240 -18.87 -51.60 8.88
N THR A 241 -18.26 -50.45 8.58
CA THR A 241 -18.94 -49.32 7.95
C THR A 241 -19.43 -49.67 6.54
N GLU A 242 -18.60 -50.36 5.76
CA GLU A 242 -18.96 -50.85 4.41
C GLU A 242 -20.10 -51.87 4.46
N ALA A 243 -20.07 -52.80 5.43
CA ALA A 243 -21.14 -53.77 5.64
C ALA A 243 -22.48 -53.10 6.02
N LEU A 244 -22.45 -52.11 6.93
CA LEU A 244 -23.64 -51.33 7.29
C LEU A 244 -24.20 -50.57 6.08
N TYR A 245 -23.33 -49.98 5.28
CA TYR A 245 -23.73 -49.25 4.08
C TYR A 245 -24.38 -50.16 3.03
N LEU A 246 -23.79 -51.33 2.77
CA LEU A 246 -24.37 -52.34 1.90
C LEU A 246 -25.73 -52.83 2.41
N ASN A 247 -25.87 -53.05 3.71
CA ASN A 247 -27.12 -53.46 4.32
C ASN A 247 -28.22 -52.41 4.12
N ASP A 248 -27.92 -51.12 4.34
CA ASP A 248 -28.86 -50.02 4.10
C ASP A 248 -29.32 -49.95 2.62
N LEU A 249 -28.39 -50.11 1.68
CA LEU A 249 -28.71 -50.14 0.25
C LEU A 249 -29.59 -51.33 -0.14
N ILE A 250 -29.38 -52.51 0.45
CA ILE A 250 -30.21 -53.69 0.21
C ILE A 250 -31.61 -53.47 0.77
N SER A 251 -31.73 -52.97 2.00
CA SER A 251 -33.05 -52.70 2.62
C SER A 251 -33.88 -51.69 1.84
N LYS A 252 -33.25 -50.66 1.26
CA LYS A 252 -33.93 -49.65 0.43
C LYS A 252 -34.36 -50.15 -0.95
N LYS A 253 -33.80 -51.27 -1.42
CA LYS A 253 -34.13 -51.87 -2.72
C LYS A 253 -35.16 -53.00 -2.60
N SER A 254 -35.42 -53.46 -1.38
CA SER A 254 -36.43 -54.46 -1.03
C SER A 254 -37.79 -53.88 -0.62
N GLU A 255 -37.90 -52.55 -0.53
CA GLU A 255 -39.15 -51.77 -0.52
C GLU A 255 -39.51 -51.31 -1.95
#